data_AF-A0A1Y3AYY9-F1
#
_entry.id   AF-A0A1Y3AYY9-F1
#
_cell.length_a   1.000
_cell.length_b   1.000
_cell.length_c   1.000
_cell.angle_alpha   90.00
_cell.angle_beta   90.00
_cell.angle_gamma   90.00
#
_symmetry.space_group_name_H-M   'P 1'
#
loop_
_entity.id
_entity.type
_entity.pdbx_description
1 polymer ?
#
loop_
_entity_poly.entity_id
_entity_poly.type
_entity_poly.pdbx_seq_one_letter_code
_entity_poly.pdbx_strand_id
1 'polypeptide(L)' 'LQCPEPELPSNGKIIIKSSSGSNQLASSSSSSSSSMFNQSLYLVGDYIQFGCRKGYRLIGSDIITCLHTEQWSSLPPKCK' A
#
# COMPACT_ATOMS: atom_id res chain seq x y z
N LEU A 1 -4.97 -14.64 -3.72
CA LEU A 1 -4.40 -14.27 -2.41
C LEU A 1 -3.94 -12.83 -2.47
N GLN A 2 -4.86 -11.90 -2.21
CA GLN A 2 -4.57 -10.46 -2.21
C GLN A 2 -5.09 -9.85 -0.91
N CYS A 3 -4.29 -8.98 -0.30
CA CYS A 3 -4.75 -8.19 0.83
C CYS A 3 -5.60 -6.99 0.38
N PRO A 4 -6.63 -6.62 1.15
CA PRO A 4 -7.42 -5.43 0.88
C PRO A 4 -6.55 -4.17 1.00
N GLU A 5 -6.98 -3.09 0.35
CA GLU A 5 -6.32 -1.79 0.48
C GLU A 5 -6.30 -1.34 1.96
N PRO A 6 -5.13 -1.03 2.53
CA PRO A 6 -5.04 -0.63 3.94
C PRO A 6 -5.60 0.76 4.18
N GLU A 7 -6.17 0.97 5.36
CA GLU A 7 -6.67 2.29 5.76
C GLU A 7 -5.52 3.29 5.97
N LEU A 8 -5.64 4.46 5.34
CA LEU A 8 -4.64 5.53 5.49
C LEU A 8 -4.83 6.24 6.84
N PRO A 9 -3.80 6.29 7.70
CA PRO A 9 -3.93 6.99 8.97
C PRO A 9 -3.98 8.50 8.79
N SER A 10 -4.79 9.18 9.61
CA SER A 10 -4.84 10.64 9.66
C SER A 10 -3.46 11.22 9.97
N ASN A 11 -3.00 12.17 9.15
CA ASN A 11 -1.64 12.73 9.18
C ASN A 11 -0.50 11.74 8.86
N GLY A 12 -0.81 10.55 8.36
CA GLY A 12 0.16 9.61 7.81
C GLY A 12 0.07 9.51 6.28
N LYS A 13 1.04 8.80 5.70
CA LYS A 13 1.12 8.49 4.28
C LYS A 13 1.86 7.18 4.10
N ILE A 14 1.60 6.48 3.00
CA ILE A 14 2.43 5.36 2.59
C ILE A 14 3.71 5.92 1.97
N ILE A 15 4.87 5.49 2.48
CA ILE A 15 6.17 5.92 1.99
C ILE A 15 6.84 4.87 1.11
N ILE A 16 6.58 3.58 1.35
CA ILE A 16 7.13 2.47 0.56
C ILE A 16 6.01 1.46 0.29
N LYS A 17 5.91 1.00 -0.97
CA LYS A 17 5.09 -0.15 -1.38
C LYS A 17 6.01 -1.15 -2.07
N SER A 18 5.98 -2.41 -1.64
CA SER A 18 6.57 -3.51 -2.39
C SER A 18 5.69 -3.77 -3.62
N SER A 19 5.97 -3.09 -4.74
CA SER A 19 5.19 -3.23 -5.99
C SER A 19 5.56 -4.53 -6.72
N SER A 20 5.45 -5.69 -6.08
CA SER A 20 5.74 -6.98 -6.74
C SER A 20 4.64 -7.37 -7.74
N GLY A 21 3.47 -6.72 -7.68
CA GLY A 21 2.31 -7.01 -8.53
C GLY A 21 2.25 -6.31 -9.89
N SER A 22 3.38 -5.91 -10.50
CA SER A 22 3.37 -5.32 -11.85
C SER A 22 3.66 -6.36 -12.94
N ASN A 23 2.66 -7.17 -13.30
CA ASN A 23 2.55 -7.58 -14.72
C ASN A 23 2.06 -6.37 -15.52
N GLN A 24 2.90 -5.32 -15.59
CA GLN A 24 2.75 -4.30 -16.63
C GLN A 24 3.30 -4.90 -17.92
N LEU A 25 2.43 -5.59 -18.66
CA LEU A 25 2.54 -5.56 -20.11
C LEU A 25 2.33 -4.10 -20.53
N ALA A 26 3.40 -3.32 -20.47
CA ALA A 26 3.48 -1.99 -21.04
C ALA A 26 3.39 -2.13 -22.57
N SER A 27 2.17 -2.28 -23.07
CA SER A 27 1.86 -2.08 -24.48
C SER A 27 1.37 -0.64 -24.61
N SER A 28 2.28 0.23 -25.05
CA SER A 28 2.02 1.64 -25.40
C SER A 28 0.81 1.80 -26.31
N SER A 29 -0.02 2.83 -26.07
CA SER A 29 -0.56 3.74 -27.12
C SER A 29 -1.38 4.91 -26.55
N SER A 30 -1.32 6.06 -27.25
CA SER A 30 -1.66 7.43 -26.85
C SER A 30 -3.14 7.78 -26.55
N SER A 31 -3.27 8.69 -25.57
CA SER A 31 -4.27 9.77 -25.34
C SER A 31 -5.78 9.48 -25.20
N SER A 32 -6.24 9.80 -23.98
CA SER A 32 -7.58 10.18 -23.50
C SER A 32 -8.55 9.09 -23.02
N SER A 33 -8.77 9.16 -21.71
CA SER A 33 -9.80 8.51 -20.89
C SER A 33 -9.85 6.99 -20.95
N SER A 34 -8.89 6.35 -20.31
CA SER A 34 -9.08 5.02 -19.76
C SER A 34 -8.70 5.14 -18.30
N SER A 35 -9.65 4.88 -17.41
CA SER A 35 -9.37 4.69 -15.99
C SER A 35 -8.32 3.60 -15.87
N MET A 36 -7.06 4.06 -15.85
CA MET A 36 -5.91 3.26 -15.50
C MET A 36 -6.32 2.56 -14.23
N PHE A 37 -6.46 1.24 -14.25
CA PHE A 37 -6.52 0.48 -13.00
C PHE A 37 -5.15 0.66 -12.33
N ASN A 38 -4.96 1.83 -11.69
CA ASN A 38 -3.94 2.15 -10.69
C ASN A 38 -4.25 1.38 -9.40
N GLN A 39 -4.81 0.17 -9.51
CA GLN A 39 -4.97 -0.71 -8.38
C GLN A 39 -3.61 -1.37 -8.18
N SER A 40 -2.81 -0.76 -7.31
CA SER A 40 -1.65 -1.45 -6.74
C SER A 40 -2.18 -2.71 -6.06
N LEU A 41 -1.91 -3.88 -6.64
CA LEU A 41 -2.31 -5.16 -6.06
C LEU A 41 -1.33 -5.51 -4.94
N TYR A 42 -1.85 -5.81 -3.75
CA TYR A 42 -1.04 -6.21 -2.59
C TYR A 42 -1.04 -7.74 -2.50
N LEU A 43 0.00 -8.37 -3.02
CA LEU A 43 0.13 -9.82 -3.03
C LEU A 43 0.70 -10.31 -1.69
N VAL A 44 0.50 -11.59 -1.40
CA VAL A 44 1.09 -12.19 -0.19
C VAL A 44 2.61 -12.08 -0.22
N GLY A 45 3.19 -11.66 0.89
CA GLY A 45 4.61 -11.34 1.01
C GLY A 45 4.94 -9.87 0.73
N ASP A 46 4.05 -9.10 0.10
CA ASP A 46 4.25 -7.66 -0.02
C ASP A 46 4.15 -6.98 1.32
N TYR A 47 4.93 -5.92 1.48
CA TYR A 47 4.91 -5.07 2.66
C TYR A 47 4.69 -3.61 2.29
N ILE A 48 4.14 -2.87 3.24
CA ILE A 48 3.84 -1.44 3.13
C ILE A 48 4.42 -0.75 4.33
N GLN A 49 5.14 0.34 4.08
CA GLN A 49 5.65 1.22 5.14
C GLN A 49 4.88 2.52 5.20
N PHE A 50 4.45 2.87 6.42
CA PHE A 50 3.77 4.12 6.73
C PHE A 50 4.75 5.12 7.34
N GLY A 51 4.53 6.39 7.01
CA GLY A 51 5.26 7.50 7.59
C GLY A 51 4.31 8.61 8.02
N CYS A 52 4.57 9.20 9.19
CA CYS A 52 3.81 10.34 9.66
C CYS A 52 4.29 11.66 9.03
N ARG A 53 3.44 12.69 9.06
CA ARG A 53 3.81 14.07 8.77
C ARG A 53 4.79 14.61 9.82
N LYS A 54 5.52 15.67 9.46
CA LYS A 54 6.43 16.36 10.38
C LYS A 54 5.64 16.86 11.59
N GLY A 55 6.16 16.58 12.79
CA GLY A 55 5.54 16.96 14.06
C GLY A 55 4.62 15.90 14.68
N TYR A 56 4.32 14.81 13.97
CA TYR A 56 3.53 13.69 14.49
C TYR A 56 4.42 12.49 14.80
N ARG A 57 4.06 11.73 15.84
CA ARG A 57 4.74 10.48 16.21
C ARG A 57 3.93 9.29 15.72
N LEU A 58 4.62 8.32 15.11
CA LEU A 58 4.04 7.06 14.70
C LEU A 58 3.84 6.15 15.92
N ILE A 59 2.62 5.67 16.09
CA ILE A 59 2.20 4.79 17.19
C ILE A 59 1.76 3.46 16.60
N GLY A 60 2.50 2.39 16.87
CA GLY A 60 2.26 1.03 16.36
C GLY A 60 3.32 0.58 15.36
N SER A 61 2.97 -0.40 14.51
CA SER A 61 3.86 -0.95 13.48
C SER A 61 3.94 -0.02 12.27
N ASP A 62 5.12 0.48 11.94
CA ASP A 62 5.32 1.30 10.74
C ASP A 62 5.28 0.46 9.45
N ILE A 63 5.50 -0.85 9.56
CA ILE A 63 5.45 -1.80 8.44
C ILE A 63 4.42 -2.89 8.70
N ILE A 64 3.61 -3.18 7.69
CA ILE A 64 2.68 -4.31 7.68
C ILE A 64 2.97 -5.21 6.46
N THR A 65 2.75 -6.51 6.60
CA THR A 65 3.02 -7.50 5.55
C THR A 65 1.74 -8.27 5.22
N CYS A 66 1.48 -8.51 3.93
CA CYS A 66 0.34 -9.30 3.51
C CYS A 66 0.59 -10.78 3.81
N LEU A 67 -0.31 -11.41 4.57
CA LEU A 67 -0.23 -12.83 4.95
C LEU A 67 -1.00 -13.72 3.96
N HIS A 68 -0.71 -15.03 3.96
CA HIS A 68 -1.46 -16.00 3.14
C HIS A 68 -2.95 -16.10 3.51
N THR A 69 -3.34 -15.57 4.68
CA THR A 69 -4.72 -15.44 5.15
C THR A 69 -5.49 -14.29 4.48
N GLU A 70 -4.88 -13.59 3.51
CA GLU A 70 -5.49 -12.44 2.80
C GLU A 70 -5.78 -11.28 3.74
N GLN A 71 -4.98 -11.18 4.81
CA GLN A 71 -5.04 -10.16 5.84
C GLN A 71 -3.66 -9.59 6.09
N TRP A 72 -3.62 -8.33 6.51
CA TRP A 72 -2.39 -7.68 6.95
C TRP A 72 -1.92 -8.27 8.29
N SER A 73 -0.60 -8.43 8.44
CA SER A 73 0.01 -8.95 9.67
C SER A 73 -0.33 -8.14 10.91
N SER A 74 -0.61 -6.85 10.73
CA SER A 74 -0.97 -5.91 11.79
C SER A 74 -1.81 -4.78 11.20
N LEU A 75 -2.52 -4.05 12.06
CA LEU A 75 -3.29 -2.88 11.66
C LEU A 75 -2.38 -1.70 11.34
N PRO A 76 -2.80 -0.80 10.43
CA PRO A 76 -2.03 0.40 10.10
C PRO A 76 -1.81 1.28 11.35
N PRO A 77 -0.61 1.89 11.48
CA PRO A 77 -0.24 2.68 12.65
C PRO A 77 -1.02 3.99 12.69
N LYS A 78 -1.04 4.65 13.86
CA LYS A 78 -1.68 5.95 14.03
C LYS A 78 -0.65 7.05 14.22
N CYS A 79 -0.88 8.21 13.61
CA CYS A 79 -0.05 9.39 13.84
C CYS A 79 -0.75 10.30 14.87
N LYS A 80 -0.06 10.60 15.98
CA LYS A 80 -0.56 11.45 17.07
C LYS A 80 0.39 12.60 17.35
#